data_AF-A0A3B1DWM2-F1
#
_entry.id   AF-A0A3B1DWM2-F1
#
_cell.length_a   1.000
_cell.length_b   1.000
_cell.length_c   1.000
_cell.angle_alpha   90.00
_cell.angle_beta   90.00
_cell.angle_gamma   90.00
#
_symmetry.space_group_name_H-M   'P 1'
#
loop_
_entity.id
_entity.type
_entity.pdbx_description
1 polymer ?
#
loop_
_entity_poly.entity_id
_entity_poly.type
_entity_poly.pdbx_seq_one_letter_code
_entity_poly.pdbx_strand_id
1 'polypeptide(L)'
;MKRIFLSLAIVGTLLFAYTLTLGLKIDIPETARVQKTTIQTTMSEAELTARNAINFHMAVAMGSLVFGLFLHSVVVTYFMGTGRWIEETCEVYHLGEAHRAENKQLKYRVVMLITLCFVLFVVTMCLGAMNMFRGFSGWFGLPLSTTHFLFACTMVGINFMTNICEYQSISRNANLIAEVVGHVNRIRQERGLESEPVSKAFNK
;
A
#
# COMPACT_ATOMS: atom_id res chain seq x y z
N MET A 1 11.08 10.46 -8.57
CA MET A 1 10.01 9.71 -7.84
C MET A 1 9.39 8.54 -8.61
N LYS A 2 8.84 8.74 -9.82
CA LYS A 2 8.08 7.70 -10.58
C LYS A 2 8.74 6.33 -10.69
N ARG A 3 10.04 6.27 -11.01
CA ARG A 3 10.81 5.00 -11.14
C ARG A 3 10.94 4.27 -9.80
N ILE A 4 11.28 5.01 -8.74
CA ILE A 4 11.41 4.48 -7.38
C ILE A 4 10.07 3.90 -6.93
N PHE A 5 8.99 4.66 -7.09
CA PHE A 5 7.64 4.19 -6.75
C PHE A 5 7.27 2.92 -7.49
N LEU A 6 7.50 2.85 -8.80
CA LEU A 6 7.15 1.68 -9.60
C LEU A 6 7.88 0.42 -9.10
N SER A 7 9.18 0.50 -8.84
CA SER A 7 9.96 -0.61 -8.31
C SER A 7 9.41 -1.08 -6.96
N LEU A 8 9.13 -0.15 -6.04
CA LEU A 8 8.58 -0.49 -4.73
C LEU A 8 7.16 -1.09 -4.85
N ALA A 9 6.31 -0.56 -5.72
CA ALA A 9 4.95 -1.07 -5.94
C ALA A 9 4.96 -2.49 -6.52
N ILE A 10 5.88 -2.80 -7.43
CA ILE A 10 6.06 -4.16 -7.96
C ILE A 10 6.48 -5.10 -6.83
N VAL A 11 7.51 -4.75 -6.05
CA VAL A 11 7.99 -5.56 -4.93
C VAL A 11 6.87 -5.80 -3.91
N GLY A 12 6.13 -4.75 -3.52
CA GLY A 12 5.03 -4.85 -2.57
C GLY A 12 3.89 -5.74 -3.08
N THR A 13 3.53 -5.61 -4.36
CA THR A 13 2.49 -6.45 -4.98
C THR A 13 2.92 -7.92 -5.00
N LEU A 14 4.18 -8.21 -5.33
CA LEU A 14 4.72 -9.56 -5.31
C LEU A 14 4.76 -10.16 -3.91
N LEU A 15 5.12 -9.36 -2.89
CA LEU A 15 5.09 -9.79 -1.48
C LEU A 15 3.68 -10.18 -1.03
N PHE A 16 2.68 -9.38 -1.38
CA PHE A 16 1.28 -9.70 -1.08
C PHE A 16 0.77 -10.94 -1.83
N ALA A 17 1.10 -11.05 -3.13
CA ALA A 17 0.77 -12.24 -3.91
C ALA A 17 1.42 -13.50 -3.31
N TYR A 18 2.69 -13.41 -2.92
CA TYR A 18 3.40 -14.51 -2.26
C TYR A 18 2.74 -14.89 -0.92
N THR A 19 2.40 -13.91 -0.08
CA THR A 19 1.66 -14.13 1.17
C THR A 19 0.35 -14.88 0.94
N LEU A 20 -0.42 -14.50 -0.10
CA LEU A 20 -1.67 -15.16 -0.47
C LEU A 20 -1.43 -16.62 -0.88
N THR A 21 -0.38 -16.89 -1.66
CA THR A 21 -0.02 -18.26 -2.04
C THR A 21 0.41 -19.12 -0.85
N LEU A 22 1.07 -18.53 0.15
CA LEU A 22 1.38 -19.24 1.40
C LEU A 22 0.11 -19.57 2.18
N GLY A 23 -0.85 -18.65 2.24
CA GLY A 23 -2.13 -18.88 2.91
C GLY A 23 -2.93 -20.03 2.30
N LEU A 24 -2.92 -20.15 0.95
CA LEU A 24 -3.56 -21.25 0.23
C LEU A 24 -2.92 -22.62 0.49
N LYS A 25 -1.63 -22.65 0.88
CA LYS A 25 -0.91 -23.89 1.18
C LYS A 25 -1.09 -24.36 2.63
N ILE A 26 -1.77 -23.57 3.47
CA ILE A 26 -2.13 -24.01 4.81
C ILE A 26 -3.32 -24.96 4.69
N ASP A 27 -3.04 -26.20 4.31
CA ASP A 27 -4.00 -27.29 4.43
C ASP A 27 -4.22 -27.54 5.93
N ILE A 28 -5.45 -27.33 6.39
CA ILE A 28 -5.89 -27.86 7.68
C ILE A 28 -6.58 -29.19 7.36
N PRO A 29 -5.88 -30.34 7.42
CA PRO A 29 -6.58 -31.61 7.34
C PRO A 29 -7.59 -31.66 8.49
N GLU A 30 -8.87 -31.72 8.14
CA GLU A 30 -10.01 -31.72 9.05
C GLU A 30 -9.91 -32.87 10.08
N THR A 31 -9.17 -33.92 9.73
CA THR A 31 -8.83 -35.08 10.56
C THR A 31 -7.94 -34.75 11.76
N ALA A 32 -7.15 -33.66 11.74
CA ALA A 32 -6.33 -33.24 12.88
C ALA A 32 -7.14 -32.54 14.00
N ARG A 33 -8.36 -32.08 13.72
CA ARG A 33 -9.24 -31.48 14.75
C ARG A 33 -9.94 -32.53 15.61
N VAL A 34 -10.13 -33.75 15.09
CA VAL A 34 -10.91 -34.81 15.74
C VAL A 34 -10.07 -35.63 16.73
N GLN A 35 -8.73 -35.64 16.59
CA GLN A 35 -7.84 -36.49 17.39
C GLN A 35 -7.20 -35.78 18.59
N LYS A 36 -7.95 -34.91 19.29
CA LYS A 36 -7.44 -34.22 20.50
C LYS A 36 -7.99 -34.77 21.83
N THR A 37 -8.55 -35.97 21.81
CA THR A 37 -9.18 -36.59 23.00
C THR A 37 -8.35 -37.73 23.61
N THR A 38 -7.21 -38.10 23.02
CA THR A 38 -6.33 -39.13 23.61
C THR A 38 -4.99 -38.51 23.96
N ILE A 39 -4.57 -38.70 25.21
CA ILE A 39 -3.30 -38.23 25.78
C ILE A 39 -2.14 -38.71 24.89
N GLN A 40 -1.66 -37.85 24.00
CA GLN A 40 -0.49 -38.09 23.18
C GLN A 40 0.45 -36.89 23.38
N THR A 41 1.47 -37.10 24.21
CA THR A 41 2.46 -36.10 24.62
C THR A 41 3.46 -35.75 23.52
N THR A 42 3.36 -36.38 22.36
CA THR A 42 4.19 -36.12 21.18
C THR A 42 3.36 -35.47 20.08
N MET A 43 3.71 -34.24 19.70
CA MET A 43 3.15 -33.63 18.48
C MET A 43 3.51 -34.50 17.28
N SER A 44 2.52 -34.76 16.42
CA SER A 44 2.76 -35.44 15.15
C SER A 44 3.61 -34.56 14.22
N GLU A 45 4.44 -35.17 13.36
CA GLU A 45 5.21 -34.45 12.32
C GLU A 45 4.31 -33.59 11.42
N ALA A 46 3.07 -34.04 11.19
CA ALA A 46 2.06 -33.31 10.43
C ALA A 46 1.62 -32.03 11.15
N GLU A 47 1.43 -32.07 12.48
CA GLU A 47 1.07 -30.90 13.27
C GLU A 47 2.21 -29.89 13.34
N LEU A 48 3.46 -30.37 13.45
CA LEU A 48 4.64 -29.52 13.43
C LEU A 48 4.77 -28.79 12.09
N THR A 49 4.59 -29.51 10.98
CA THR A 49 4.62 -28.94 9.63
C THR A 49 3.54 -27.88 9.44
N ALA A 50 2.31 -28.14 9.87
CA ALA A 50 1.21 -27.18 9.79
C ALA A 50 1.47 -25.91 10.61
N ARG A 51 1.99 -26.05 11.84
CA ARG A 51 2.36 -24.89 12.66
C ARG A 51 3.47 -24.06 12.05
N ASN A 52 4.49 -24.70 11.48
CA ASN A 52 5.59 -24.00 10.81
C ASN A 52 5.07 -23.23 9.58
N ALA A 53 4.16 -23.82 8.80
CA ALA A 53 3.54 -23.14 7.67
C ALA A 53 2.72 -21.91 8.10
N ILE A 54 1.93 -22.02 9.17
CA ILE A 54 1.16 -20.89 9.74
C ILE A 54 2.12 -19.79 10.23
N ASN A 55 3.14 -20.13 11.01
CA ASN A 55 4.11 -19.17 11.53
C ASN A 55 4.85 -18.44 10.40
N PHE A 56 5.25 -19.17 9.36
CA PHE A 56 5.91 -18.58 8.21
C PHE A 56 4.97 -17.66 7.42
N HIS A 57 3.72 -18.08 7.18
CA HIS A 57 2.70 -17.23 6.57
C HIS A 57 2.49 -15.94 7.39
N MET A 58 2.36 -16.03 8.71
CA MET A 58 2.22 -14.86 9.58
C MET A 58 3.41 -13.89 9.47
N ALA A 59 4.63 -14.42 9.51
CA ALA A 59 5.84 -13.59 9.43
C ALA A 59 5.92 -12.84 8.09
N VAL A 60 5.68 -13.55 6.98
CA VAL A 60 5.67 -12.96 5.64
C VAL A 60 4.51 -11.98 5.46
N ALA A 61 3.33 -12.29 6.01
CA ALA A 61 2.18 -11.40 5.99
C ALA A 61 2.47 -10.09 6.74
N MET A 62 3.04 -10.17 7.94
CA MET A 62 3.41 -9.00 8.73
C MET A 62 4.44 -8.13 8.00
N GLY A 63 5.47 -8.76 7.43
CA GLY A 63 6.47 -8.06 6.62
C GLY A 63 5.87 -7.37 5.40
N SER A 64 4.94 -8.04 4.71
CA SER A 64 4.23 -7.48 3.55
C SER A 64 3.36 -6.28 3.94
N LEU A 65 2.65 -6.35 5.07
CA LEU A 65 1.84 -5.25 5.58
C LEU A 65 2.71 -4.04 5.95
N VAL A 66 3.82 -4.25 6.68
CA VAL A 66 4.77 -3.18 7.02
C VAL A 66 5.35 -2.53 5.76
N PHE A 67 5.72 -3.35 4.76
CA PHE A 67 6.22 -2.85 3.49
C PHE A 67 5.15 -2.05 2.72
N GLY A 68 3.91 -2.52 2.69
CA GLY A 68 2.78 -1.80 2.09
C GLY A 68 2.51 -0.45 2.77
N LEU A 69 2.52 -0.42 4.11
CA LEU A 69 2.41 0.80 4.90
C LEU A 69 3.54 1.78 4.56
N PHE A 70 4.78 1.29 4.50
CA PHE A 70 5.94 2.07 4.09
C PHE A 70 5.75 2.68 2.70
N LEU A 71 5.39 1.87 1.70
CA LEU A 71 5.14 2.33 0.32
C LEU A 71 4.13 3.49 0.28
N HIS A 72 2.96 3.31 0.89
CA HIS A 72 1.93 4.33 0.89
C HIS A 72 2.34 5.57 1.70
N SER A 73 3.09 5.42 2.79
CA SER A 73 3.61 6.56 3.57
C SER A 73 4.56 7.44 2.75
N VAL A 74 5.37 6.84 1.88
CA VAL A 74 6.27 7.56 0.95
C VAL A 74 5.45 8.37 -0.05
N VAL A 75 4.31 7.86 -0.52
CA VAL A 75 3.42 8.60 -1.43
C VAL A 75 2.75 9.77 -0.72
N VAL A 76 2.23 9.56 0.50
CA VAL A 76 1.61 10.65 1.28
C VAL A 76 2.62 11.77 1.54
N THR A 77 3.82 11.43 1.98
CA THR A 77 4.88 12.42 2.26
C THR A 77 5.34 13.15 1.01
N TYR A 78 5.42 12.46 -0.14
CA TYR A 78 5.66 13.09 -1.43
C TYR A 78 4.61 14.17 -1.75
N PHE A 79 3.31 13.86 -1.67
CA PHE A 79 2.24 14.83 -1.93
C PHE A 79 2.15 15.95 -0.88
N MET A 80 2.56 15.70 0.37
CA MET A 80 2.67 16.75 1.37
C MET A 80 3.78 17.74 1.00
N GLY A 81 4.95 17.24 0.64
CA GLY A 81 6.10 18.07 0.25
C GLY A 81 5.83 18.87 -1.02
N THR A 82 5.40 18.20 -2.10
CA THR A 82 5.15 18.88 -3.38
C THR A 82 3.97 19.83 -3.30
N GLY A 83 2.95 19.51 -2.50
CA GLY A 83 1.80 20.39 -2.35
C GLY A 83 2.12 21.71 -1.68
N ARG A 84 2.93 21.69 -0.62
CA ARG A 84 3.40 22.93 0.03
C ARG A 84 4.28 23.74 -0.91
N TRP A 85 5.18 23.08 -1.63
CA TRP A 85 6.04 23.74 -2.61
C TRP A 85 5.24 24.41 -3.73
N ILE A 86 4.23 23.75 -4.29
CA ILE A 86 3.35 24.35 -5.31
C ILE A 86 2.61 25.56 -4.75
N GLU A 87 2.09 25.47 -3.53
CA GLU A 87 1.37 26.56 -2.86
C GLU A 87 2.26 27.81 -2.70
N GLU A 88 3.41 27.65 -2.05
CA GLU A 88 4.37 28.74 -1.81
C GLU A 88 4.89 29.34 -3.14
N THR A 89 5.18 28.49 -4.13
CA THR A 89 5.67 28.95 -5.44
C THR A 89 4.60 29.73 -6.21
N CYS A 90 3.36 29.24 -6.22
CA CYS A 90 2.27 29.93 -6.90
C CYS A 90 1.93 31.27 -6.23
N GLU A 91 2.06 31.35 -4.90
CA GLU A 91 1.87 32.58 -4.14
C GLU A 91 2.95 33.62 -4.47
N VAL A 92 4.24 33.24 -4.39
CA VAL A 92 5.37 34.15 -4.66
C VAL A 92 5.38 34.66 -6.10
N TYR A 93 5.01 33.82 -7.07
CA TYR A 93 5.02 34.17 -8.50
C TYR A 93 3.65 34.58 -9.05
N HIS A 94 2.62 34.65 -8.20
CA HIS A 94 1.24 35.01 -8.56
C HIS A 94 0.69 34.19 -9.76
N LEU A 95 0.91 32.87 -9.76
CA LEU A 95 0.55 31.97 -10.88
C LEU A 95 -0.93 31.56 -10.92
N GLY A 96 -1.76 32.13 -10.05
CA GLY A 96 -3.18 31.78 -9.91
C GLY A 96 -3.43 30.47 -9.15
N GLU A 97 -4.71 30.12 -9.00
CA GLU A 97 -5.14 29.01 -8.13
C GLU A 97 -5.20 27.64 -8.81
N ALA A 98 -5.18 27.59 -10.14
CA ALA A 98 -5.43 26.37 -10.91
C ALA A 98 -4.48 25.22 -10.53
N HIS A 99 -3.18 25.50 -10.46
CA HIS A 99 -2.16 24.50 -10.09
C HIS A 99 -2.35 23.98 -8.65
N ARG A 100 -2.67 24.88 -7.71
CA ARG A 100 -2.91 24.51 -6.31
C ARG A 100 -4.17 23.65 -6.17
N ALA A 101 -5.25 24.01 -6.87
CA ALA A 101 -6.49 23.26 -6.87
C ALA A 101 -6.32 21.85 -7.44
N GLU A 102 -5.61 21.72 -8.56
CA GLU A 102 -5.32 20.42 -9.16
C GLU A 102 -4.47 19.54 -8.24
N ASN A 103 -3.38 20.07 -7.68
CA ASN A 103 -2.54 19.34 -6.74
C ASN A 103 -3.34 18.84 -5.53
N LYS A 104 -4.23 19.69 -5.00
CA LYS A 104 -5.12 19.33 -3.89
C LYS A 104 -6.03 18.16 -4.25
N GLN A 105 -6.64 18.17 -5.44
CA GLN A 105 -7.49 17.08 -5.92
C GLN A 105 -6.73 15.76 -6.05
N LEU A 106 -5.51 15.79 -6.61
CA LEU A 106 -4.64 14.60 -6.71
C LEU A 106 -4.32 14.02 -5.34
N LYS A 107 -3.90 14.87 -4.39
CA LYS A 107 -3.57 14.46 -3.01
C LYS A 107 -4.76 13.79 -2.33
N TYR A 108 -5.94 14.43 -2.30
CA TYR A 108 -7.08 13.88 -1.56
C TYR A 108 -7.63 12.59 -2.16
N ARG A 109 -7.60 12.44 -3.49
CA ARG A 109 -7.96 11.19 -4.15
C ARG A 109 -7.05 10.05 -3.69
N VAL A 110 -5.74 10.27 -3.69
CA VAL A 110 -4.75 9.27 -3.27
C VAL A 110 -4.87 8.95 -1.78
N VAL A 111 -4.95 9.96 -0.91
CA VAL A 111 -5.04 9.77 0.55
C VAL A 111 -6.28 8.95 0.95
N MET A 112 -7.41 9.16 0.27
CA MET A 112 -8.62 8.37 0.50
C MET A 112 -8.41 6.89 0.16
N LEU A 113 -7.77 6.57 -0.97
CA LEU A 113 -7.46 5.19 -1.37
C LEU A 113 -6.45 4.53 -0.43
N ILE A 114 -5.42 5.26 -0.01
CA ILE A 114 -4.43 4.79 0.98
C ILE A 114 -5.12 4.46 2.31
N THR A 115 -6.04 5.31 2.75
CA THR A 115 -6.79 5.10 4.00
C THR A 115 -7.63 3.82 3.90
N LEU A 116 -8.27 3.58 2.75
CA LEU A 116 -8.99 2.33 2.50
C LEU A 116 -8.06 1.11 2.56
N CYS A 117 -6.86 1.17 1.96
CA CYS A 117 -5.86 0.11 2.09
C CYS A 117 -5.50 -0.16 3.55
N PHE A 118 -5.29 0.90 4.36
CA PHE A 118 -4.91 0.74 5.77
C PHE A 118 -6.01 0.06 6.59
N VAL A 119 -7.27 0.43 6.35
CA VAL A 119 -8.41 -0.25 6.98
C VAL A 119 -8.43 -1.73 6.58
N LEU A 120 -8.26 -2.04 5.29
CA LEU A 120 -8.23 -3.43 4.81
C LEU A 120 -7.05 -4.23 5.37
N PHE A 121 -5.88 -3.61 5.54
CA PHE A 121 -4.70 -4.22 6.16
C PHE A 121 -5.01 -4.64 7.60
N VAL A 122 -5.57 -3.73 8.39
CA VAL A 122 -5.93 -3.99 9.79
C VAL A 122 -7.01 -5.06 9.88
N VAL A 123 -8.10 -4.95 9.11
CA VAL A 123 -9.19 -5.92 9.13
C VAL A 123 -8.69 -7.31 8.73
N THR A 124 -7.91 -7.43 7.65
CA THR A 124 -7.37 -8.71 7.18
C THR A 124 -6.44 -9.34 8.22
N MET A 125 -5.57 -8.53 8.85
CA MET A 125 -4.69 -8.96 9.94
C MET A 125 -5.48 -9.46 11.15
N CYS A 126 -6.50 -8.72 11.58
CA CYS A 126 -7.38 -9.12 12.69
C CYS A 126 -8.09 -10.45 12.39
N LEU A 127 -8.67 -10.61 11.19
CA LEU A 127 -9.29 -11.87 10.78
C LEU A 127 -8.30 -13.03 10.76
N GLY A 128 -7.05 -12.79 10.35
CA GLY A 128 -5.97 -13.77 10.41
C GLY A 128 -5.66 -14.20 11.84
N ALA A 129 -5.54 -13.25 12.77
CA ALA A 129 -5.31 -13.53 14.18
C ALA A 129 -6.50 -14.24 14.84
N MET A 130 -7.74 -13.90 14.47
CA MET A 130 -8.95 -14.52 15.01
C MET A 130 -9.03 -16.02 14.72
N ASN A 131 -8.43 -16.51 13.62
CA ASN A 131 -8.35 -17.95 13.33
C ASN A 131 -7.59 -18.77 14.38
N MET A 132 -6.86 -18.10 15.29
CA MET A 132 -6.14 -18.73 16.39
C MET A 132 -6.96 -18.83 17.67
N PHE A 133 -8.05 -18.06 17.80
CA PHE A 133 -8.90 -18.06 18.98
C PHE A 133 -10.04 -19.07 18.86
N ARG A 134 -10.27 -19.84 19.93
CA ARG A 134 -11.39 -20.78 20.02
C ARG A 134 -12.65 -20.02 20.44
N GLY A 135 -13.69 -19.99 19.60
CA GLY A 135 -15.00 -19.44 19.99
C GLY A 135 -15.72 -18.62 18.92
N PHE A 136 -15.04 -18.22 17.84
CA PHE A 136 -15.65 -17.54 16.70
C PHE A 136 -15.56 -18.42 15.45
N SER A 137 -16.71 -18.89 14.95
CA SER A 137 -16.76 -19.81 13.81
C SER A 137 -16.75 -19.09 12.45
N GLY A 138 -17.07 -17.80 12.41
CA GLY A 138 -17.02 -16.96 11.22
C GLY A 138 -18.17 -15.96 11.13
N TRP A 139 -18.34 -15.35 9.95
CA TRP A 139 -19.34 -14.31 9.68
C TRP A 139 -20.26 -14.74 8.54
N PHE A 140 -21.56 -14.42 8.64
CA PHE A 140 -22.55 -14.65 7.58
C PHE A 140 -22.69 -16.13 7.18
N GLY A 141 -22.42 -17.05 8.12
CA GLY A 141 -22.43 -18.49 7.88
C GLY A 141 -21.20 -19.02 7.14
N LEU A 142 -20.21 -18.18 6.81
CA LEU A 142 -18.95 -18.61 6.21
C LEU A 142 -17.92 -18.95 7.30
N PRO A 143 -17.08 -19.99 7.10
CA PRO A 143 -15.95 -20.25 7.97
C PRO A 143 -15.02 -19.04 8.05
N LEU A 144 -14.40 -18.84 9.22
CA LEU A 144 -13.47 -17.74 9.43
C LEU A 144 -12.26 -17.78 8.48
N SER A 145 -11.81 -18.97 8.08
CA SER A 145 -10.75 -19.14 7.08
C SER A 145 -11.16 -18.62 5.71
N THR A 146 -12.38 -18.95 5.25
CA THR A 146 -12.96 -18.45 4.00
C THR A 146 -13.14 -16.93 4.06
N THR A 147 -13.62 -16.41 5.19
CA THR A 147 -13.79 -14.96 5.39
C THR A 147 -12.44 -14.24 5.31
N HIS A 148 -11.43 -14.73 6.03
CA HIS A 148 -10.07 -14.19 5.98
C HIS A 148 -9.49 -14.21 4.55
N PHE A 149 -9.67 -15.32 3.83
CA PHE A 149 -9.21 -15.45 2.45
C PHE A 149 -9.88 -14.43 1.51
N LEU A 150 -11.20 -14.25 1.60
CA LEU A 150 -11.93 -13.26 0.78
C LEU A 150 -11.45 -11.83 1.05
N PHE A 151 -11.23 -11.48 2.33
CA PHE A 151 -10.67 -10.19 2.71
C PHE A 151 -9.22 -10.04 2.24
N ALA A 152 -8.41 -11.09 2.30
CA ALA A 152 -7.04 -11.07 1.77
C ALA A 152 -7.04 -10.81 0.25
N CYS A 153 -7.85 -11.53 -0.52
CA CYS A 153 -8.01 -11.29 -1.97
C CYS A 153 -8.46 -9.86 -2.28
N THR A 154 -9.47 -9.37 -1.54
CA THR A 154 -9.99 -8.00 -1.69
C THR A 154 -8.90 -6.98 -1.37
N MET A 155 -8.17 -7.16 -0.28
CA MET A 155 -7.07 -6.31 0.14
C MET A 155 -5.98 -6.25 -0.92
N VAL A 156 -5.55 -7.39 -1.48
CA VAL A 156 -4.54 -7.42 -2.55
C VAL A 156 -5.03 -6.71 -3.81
N GLY A 157 -6.28 -6.94 -4.21
CA GLY A 157 -6.88 -6.28 -5.37
C GLY A 157 -6.99 -4.76 -5.22
N ILE A 158 -7.49 -4.29 -4.07
CA ILE A 158 -7.59 -2.86 -3.76
C ILE A 158 -6.21 -2.23 -3.65
N ASN A 159 -5.24 -2.90 -3.00
CA ASN A 159 -3.86 -2.42 -2.92
C ASN A 159 -3.22 -2.26 -4.32
N PHE A 160 -3.42 -3.25 -5.21
CA PHE A 160 -2.94 -3.17 -6.58
C PHE A 160 -3.58 -2.01 -7.36
N MET A 161 -4.89 -1.83 -7.24
CA MET A 161 -5.61 -0.70 -7.84
C MET A 161 -5.09 0.64 -7.29
N THR A 162 -4.91 0.75 -5.97
CA THR A 162 -4.35 1.95 -5.32
C THR A 162 -2.96 2.26 -5.87
N ASN A 163 -2.07 1.27 -6.03
CA ASN A 163 -0.75 1.48 -6.62
C ASN A 163 -0.81 2.05 -8.05
N ILE A 164 -1.79 1.63 -8.86
CA ILE A 164 -2.02 2.19 -10.21
C ILE A 164 -2.45 3.66 -10.09
N CYS A 165 -3.42 3.97 -9.23
CA CYS A 165 -3.91 5.33 -9.02
C CYS A 165 -2.81 6.25 -8.47
N GLU A 166 -1.98 5.77 -7.56
CA GLU A 166 -0.81 6.48 -7.04
C GLU A 166 0.20 6.77 -8.15
N TYR A 167 0.54 5.79 -8.98
CA TYR A 167 1.45 5.99 -10.12
C TYR A 167 0.95 7.07 -11.08
N GLN A 168 -0.35 7.03 -11.42
CA GLN A 168 -0.98 8.02 -12.29
C GLN A 168 -0.94 9.40 -11.64
N SER A 169 -1.27 9.49 -10.36
CA SER A 169 -1.30 10.75 -9.62
C SER A 169 0.10 11.36 -9.45
N ILE A 170 1.12 10.54 -9.17
CA ILE A 170 2.53 10.97 -9.12
C ILE A 170 2.99 11.45 -10.50
N SER A 171 2.60 10.75 -11.57
CA SER A 171 2.95 11.15 -12.93
C SER A 171 2.30 12.50 -13.30
N ARG A 172 1.02 12.71 -12.96
CA ARG A 172 0.36 14.00 -13.20
C ARG A 172 0.95 15.11 -12.33
N ASN A 173 1.27 14.82 -11.06
CA ASN A 173 1.92 15.77 -10.18
C ASN A 173 3.29 16.22 -10.71
N ALA A 174 4.08 15.29 -11.26
CA ALA A 174 5.36 15.63 -11.88
C ALA A 174 5.18 16.58 -13.08
N ASN A 175 4.17 16.36 -13.93
CA ASN A 175 3.85 17.26 -15.03
C ASN A 175 3.41 18.64 -14.51
N LEU A 176 2.59 18.68 -13.46
CA LEU A 176 2.14 19.92 -12.84
C LEU A 176 3.30 20.74 -12.27
N ILE A 177 4.27 20.09 -11.63
CA ILE A 177 5.51 20.73 -11.18
C ILE A 177 6.27 21.29 -12.38
N ALA A 178 6.34 20.57 -13.50
CA ALA A 178 7.06 21.02 -14.69
C ALA A 178 6.40 22.26 -15.32
N GLU A 179 5.06 22.30 -15.34
CA GLU A 179 4.27 23.45 -15.76
C GLU A 179 4.58 24.68 -14.88
N VAL A 180 4.56 24.52 -13.55
CA VAL A 180 4.91 25.58 -12.58
C VAL A 180 6.34 26.09 -12.77
N VAL A 181 7.32 25.17 -12.89
CA VAL A 181 8.73 25.54 -13.15
C VAL A 181 8.87 26.29 -14.48
N GLY A 182 8.14 25.88 -15.51
CA GLY A 182 8.10 26.57 -16.80
C GLY A 182 7.62 28.02 -16.68
N HIS A 183 6.53 28.25 -15.92
CA HIS A 183 6.04 29.60 -15.65
C HIS A 183 7.01 30.45 -14.83
N VAL A 184 7.61 29.87 -13.78
CA VAL A 184 8.62 30.54 -12.95
C VAL A 184 9.82 30.95 -13.81
N ASN A 185 10.32 30.07 -14.66
CA ASN A 185 11.45 30.36 -15.54
C ASN A 185 11.14 31.48 -16.53
N ARG A 186 9.94 31.49 -17.12
CA ARG A 186 9.51 32.61 -17.99
C ARG A 186 9.55 33.93 -17.23
N ILE A 187 8.95 34.00 -16.04
CA ILE A 187 8.92 35.22 -15.22
C ILE A 187 10.34 35.66 -14.82
N ARG A 188 11.22 34.71 -14.49
CA ARG A 188 12.63 34.99 -14.17
C ARG A 188 13.36 35.60 -15.35
N GLN A 189 13.20 35.04 -16.56
CA GLN A 189 13.80 35.57 -17.78
C GLN A 189 13.27 36.97 -18.11
N GLU A 190 11.96 37.22 -17.97
CA GLU A 190 11.35 38.54 -18.15
C GLU A 190 11.90 39.59 -17.17
N ARG A 191 12.41 39.16 -16.01
CA ARG A 191 13.05 40.00 -15.00
C ARG A 191 14.58 40.05 -15.11
N GLY A 192 15.17 39.47 -16.16
CA GLY A 192 16.63 39.42 -16.34
C GLY A 192 17.36 38.53 -15.33
N LEU A 193 16.65 37.58 -14.70
CA LEU A 193 17.22 36.61 -13.76
C LEU A 193 17.56 35.30 -14.47
N GLU A 194 18.58 34.59 -13.97
CA GLU A 194 18.94 33.25 -14.47
C GLU A 194 17.78 32.25 -14.31
N SER A 195 17.53 31.45 -15.35
CA SER A 195 16.54 30.36 -15.34
C SER A 195 17.17 29.01 -15.04
N GLU A 196 16.53 28.17 -14.24
CA GLU A 196 17.00 26.80 -14.02
C GLU A 196 16.51 25.87 -15.14
N PRO A 197 17.35 24.96 -15.67
CA PRO A 197 16.91 23.98 -16.65
C PRO A 197 15.94 22.98 -16.02
N VAL A 198 14.79 22.76 -16.65
CA VAL A 198 13.72 21.83 -16.22
C VAL A 198 14.26 20.43 -15.92
N SER A 199 15.30 19.98 -16.64
CA SER A 199 15.93 18.67 -16.45
C SER A 199 16.63 18.49 -15.10
N LYS A 200 17.09 19.56 -14.44
CA LYS A 200 17.70 19.49 -13.10
C LYS A 200 16.67 19.34 -11.98
N ALA A 201 15.44 19.79 -12.19
CA ALA A 201 14.37 19.72 -11.18
C ALA A 201 13.83 18.31 -10.93
N PHE A 202 14.04 17.36 -11.86
CA PHE A 202 13.41 16.03 -11.82
C PHE A 202 14.37 14.83 -11.80
N ASN A 203 15.68 15.05 -12.00
CA ASN A 203 16.71 14.01 -11.97
C ASN A 203 17.44 13.90 -10.61
N LYS A 204 16.99 14.64 -9.60
CA LYS A 204 17.29 14.36 -8.19
C LYS A 204 16.11 13.61 -7.56
#